data_AF-A0A151AKU5-F1
#
_entry.id   AF-A0A151AKU5-F1
#
_cell.length_a   1.000
_cell.length_b   1.000
_cell.length_c   1.000
_cell.angle_alpha   90.00
_cell.angle_beta   90.00
_cell.angle_gamma   90.00
#
_symmetry.space_group_name_H-M   'P 1'
#
loop_
_entity.id
_entity.type
_entity.pdbx_description
1 polymer ?
#
loop_
_entity_poly.entity_id
_entity_poly.type
_entity_poly.pdbx_seq_one_letter_code
_entity_poly.pdbx_strand_id
1 'polypeptide(L)' 'MSKQQIKDLEALDKEIELLREVLNKAVIDSDASPEYVLTISQRLDKLITQYYKDQII' A
#
# COMPACT_ATOMS: atom_id res chain seq x y z
N MET A 1 8.59 -6.78 -20.16
CA MET A 1 8.67 -5.72 -19.13
C MET A 1 9.85 -4.81 -19.41
N SER A 2 9.61 -3.49 -19.43
CA SER A 2 10.63 -2.46 -19.59
C SER A 2 11.38 -2.20 -18.27
N LYS A 3 12.62 -1.69 -18.34
CA LYS A 3 13.39 -1.28 -17.14
C LYS A 3 12.67 -0.24 -16.28
N GLN A 4 11.78 0.55 -16.89
CA GLN A 4 10.99 1.57 -16.19
C GLN A 4 9.87 0.91 -15.37
N GLN A 5 9.11 -0.02 -15.96
CA GLN A 5 8.06 -0.78 -15.26
C GLN A 5 8.59 -1.55 -14.05
N ILE A 6 9.79 -2.11 -14.13
CA ILE A 6 10.41 -2.82 -12.99
C ILE A 6 10.68 -1.86 -11.83
N LYS A 7 11.22 -0.66 -12.11
CA LYS A 7 11.47 0.36 -11.08
C LYS A 7 10.18 0.90 -10.47
N ASP A 8 9.15 1.05 -11.29
CA ASP A 8 7.85 1.54 -10.84
C ASP A 8 7.15 0.49 -9.95
N LEU A 9 7.26 -0.81 -10.29
CA LEU A 9 6.82 -1.93 -9.46
C LEU A 9 7.58 -2.01 -8.12
N GLU A 10 8.91 -1.86 -8.13
CA GLU A 10 9.71 -1.84 -6.90
C GLU A 10 9.36 -0.65 -5.98
N ALA A 11 9.00 0.50 -6.56
CA ALA A 11 8.54 1.65 -5.80
C ALA A 11 7.15 1.41 -5.18
N LEU A 12 6.23 0.83 -5.94
CA LEU A 12 4.91 0.40 -5.48
C LEU A 12 5.01 -0.61 -4.33
N ASP A 13 5.86 -1.62 -4.44
CA ASP A 13 6.07 -2.62 -3.39
C ASP A 13 6.55 -1.98 -2.08
N LYS A 14 7.48 -1.02 -2.16
CA LYS A 14 7.95 -0.29 -0.97
C LYS A 14 6.84 0.55 -0.34
N GLU A 15 6.00 1.22 -1.14
CA GLU A 15 4.90 2.01 -0.60
C GLU A 15 3.84 1.13 0.06
N ILE A 16 3.54 -0.05 -0.51
CA ILE A 16 2.64 -1.05 0.08
C ILE A 16 3.18 -1.52 1.43
N GLU A 17 4.45 -1.93 1.52
CA GLU A 17 5.03 -2.38 2.79
C GLU A 17 5.02 -1.28 3.86
N LEU A 18 5.38 -0.05 3.50
CA LEU A 18 5.32 1.09 4.42
C LEU A 18 3.89 1.31 4.95
N LEU A 19 2.88 1.28 4.08
CA LEU A 19 1.50 1.45 4.52
C LEU A 19 1.00 0.28 5.36
N ARG A 20 1.47 -0.95 5.10
CA ARG A 20 1.16 -2.10 5.97
C ARG A 20 1.72 -1.90 7.37
N GLU A 21 2.95 -1.42 7.49
CA GLU A 21 3.53 -1.09 8.80
C GLU A 21 2.74 0.00 9.53
N VAL A 22 2.34 1.06 8.80
CA VAL A 22 1.54 2.16 9.35
C VAL A 22 0.17 1.66 9.80
N LEU A 23 -0.49 0.80 9.00
CA LEU A 23 -1.76 0.19 9.35
C LEU A 23 -1.64 -0.68 10.60
N ASN A 24 -0.61 -1.53 10.67
CA ASN A 24 -0.39 -2.39 11.82
C ASN A 24 -0.18 -1.56 13.10
N LYS A 25 0.61 -0.49 13.04
CA LYS A 25 0.78 0.43 14.16
C LYS A 25 -0.54 1.09 14.55
N ALA A 26 -1.32 1.57 13.57
CA ALA A 26 -2.60 2.21 13.81
C ALA A 26 -3.65 1.23 14.40
N VAL A 27 -3.61 -0.05 14.07
CA VAL A 27 -4.55 -1.05 14.63
C VAL A 27 -4.16 -1.43 16.07
N ILE A 28 -2.87 -1.43 16.39
CA ILE A 28 -2.36 -1.76 17.73
C ILE A 28 -2.47 -0.56 18.68
N ASP A 29 -2.40 0.66 18.15
CA ASP A 29 -2.59 1.89 18.90
C ASP A 29 -4.06 2.10 19.26
N SER A 30 -4.38 1.98 20.55
CA SER A 30 -5.74 2.13 21.07
C SER A 30 -6.30 3.55 20.91
N ASP A 31 -5.43 4.54 20.67
CA ASP A 31 -5.82 5.94 20.46
C ASP A 31 -6.03 6.28 18.97
N ALA A 32 -5.73 5.35 18.05
CA ALA A 32 -5.94 5.58 16.64
C ALA A 32 -7.43 5.67 16.31
N SER A 33 -7.81 6.71 15.56
CA SER A 33 -9.19 6.87 15.13
C SER A 33 -9.57 5.78 14.10
N PRO A 34 -10.80 5.23 14.18
CA PRO A 34 -11.31 4.30 13.17
C PRO A 34 -11.28 4.87 11.75
N GLU A 35 -11.50 6.18 11.59
CA GLU A 35 -11.41 6.86 10.29
C GLU A 35 -9.97 6.85 9.74
N TYR A 36 -8.96 6.98 10.61
CA TYR A 36 -7.56 6.91 10.22
C TYR A 36 -7.19 5.50 9.73
N VAL A 37 -7.58 4.46 10.47
CA VAL A 37 -7.38 3.05 10.09
C VAL A 37 -8.09 2.74 8.75
N LEU A 38 -9.33 3.21 8.59
CA LEU A 38 -10.08 3.06 7.35
C LEU A 38 -9.38 3.74 6.16
N THR A 39 -8.87 4.95 6.36
CA THR A 39 -8.19 5.73 5.31
C THR A 39 -6.93 5.01 4.82
N ILE A 40 -6.11 4.50 5.74
CA ILE A 40 -4.91 3.73 5.40
C ILE A 40 -5.30 2.45 4.66
N SER A 41 -6.33 1.75 5.13
CA SER A 41 -6.81 0.50 4.52
C SER A 41 -7.26 0.72 3.07
N GLN A 42 -8.03 1.78 2.80
CA GLN A 42 -8.47 2.13 1.44
C GLN A 42 -7.30 2.52 0.53
N ARG A 43 -6.27 3.16 1.07
CA ARG A 43 -5.08 3.53 0.30
C ARG A 43 -4.26 2.30 -0.06
N LEU A 44 -4.12 1.35 0.86
CA LEU A 44 -3.51 0.04 0.62
C LEU A 44 -4.22 -0.73 -0.50
N ASP A 45 -5.54 -0.83 -0.42
CA ASP A 45 -6.35 -1.54 -1.42
C ASP A 45 -6.16 -0.98 -2.84
N LYS A 46 -6.11 0.36 -2.97
CA LYS A 46 -5.84 1.03 -4.25
C LYS A 46 -4.45 0.70 -4.81
N LEU A 47 -3.42 0.72 -3.96
CA LEU A 47 -2.04 0.44 -4.39
C LEU A 47 -1.86 -1.03 -4.77
N ILE A 48 -2.46 -1.95 -4.01
CA ILE A 48 -2.47 -3.38 -4.32
C ILE A 48 -3.19 -3.62 -5.65
N THR A 49 -4.34 -2.97 -5.86
CA THR A 49 -5.07 -3.05 -7.14
C THR A 49 -4.22 -2.54 -8.31
N GLN A 50 -3.50 -1.43 -8.11
CA GLN A 50 -2.60 -0.89 -9.13
C GLN A 50 -1.45 -1.85 -9.41
N TYR A 51 -0.82 -2.40 -8.36
CA TYR A 51 0.25 -3.38 -8.47
C TYR A 51 -0.16 -4.61 -9.29
N TYR A 52 -1.34 -5.18 -9.02
CA TYR A 52 -1.87 -6.30 -9.81
C TYR A 52 -2.15 -5.93 -11.26
N LYS A 53 -2.66 -4.73 -11.53
CA LYS A 53 -2.86 -4.25 -12.91
C LYS A 53 -1.53 -4.13 -13.64
N ASP A 54 -0.51 -3.58 -12.99
CA ASP A 54 0.79 -3.32 -13.59
C ASP A 54 1.60 -4.62 -13.79
N GLN A 55 1.28 -5.71 -13.09
CA GLN A 55 1.85 -7.04 -13.33
C GLN A 55 1.25 -7.80 -14.53
N ILE A 56 0.02 -7.48 -14.93
CA ILE A 56 -0.71 -8.21 -16.00
C ILE A 56 -0.35 -7.68 -17.41
N ILE A 57 0.29 -6.51 -17.51
CA ILE A 57 0.70 -5.84 -18.77
C ILE A 57 2.17 -6.12 -19.09
#